data_AF-A0A4U5QI21-F1
#
_entry.id   AF-A0A4U5QI21-F1
#
_cell.length_a   1.000
_cell.length_b   1.000
_cell.length_c   1.000
_cell.angle_alpha   90.00
_cell.angle_beta   90.00
_cell.angle_gamma   90.00
#
_symmetry.space_group_name_H-M   'P 1'
#
loop_
_entity.id
_entity.type
_entity.pdbx_description
1 polymer ?
#
loop_
_entity_poly.entity_id
_entity_poly.type
_entity_poly.pdbx_seq_one_letter_code
_entity_poly.pdbx_strand_id
1 'polypeptide(L)'
;MFCMGAIKLEAEAGLLAPDEADALLEIATQVGKKDWNNKVDPCSNETSWVTPPSSQRPMFDNKVVCNCSFGGVCHIVSIFLKGQDLAGGLPKSIVKLPYLKNLDLWANYLSGNIPPEWANTKLEILSIAVNRLTGPIPSYLGKIITLRDLNIQNNMFSGIVPPELGNLVNLENINLCTNNFTGELPLALSNLTKLKELRLSSNNFIGRIPDFIQSWKLLDILEIQAGGFSGPIPLNISLLNSLTQLRISDLLGDGSKFPNLESMQNMTYLDLSFNRLKGDLPTDYDDLIRLEKIEFDLSYNNFTEIPTPTNCKETLKPVECLSDYCSKDQYSVHINCGGSETTVGNTIYEADDEPGGATKYVPKREVWQISTTGHVWDVKPSEDDYIAQNMSILRMNNSQLYTKARLTPLSLTYHVRCLVNGNYNVKLHFAEIVMRDNRSFYSLGRRIFDVYIQDRIVLQDFDIEKAAQGVDKVYIHNSTAKVTDTALEIRLHWAGKGTTTSPKIGIYGPLISAIDIESEFKPPTKGKRKKLIVGGSVVLLLFLIFILVSVLWWKGYLGGRKSRDQGTVMNISLICEF
;
A
#
# COMPACT_ATOMS: atom_id res chain seq x y z
N MET A 1 -70.01 39.33 -12.46
CA MET A 1 -68.74 38.72 -12.92
C MET A 1 -67.62 39.47 -12.23
N PHE A 2 -67.15 38.96 -11.10
CA PHE A 2 -66.02 39.52 -10.35
C PHE A 2 -64.72 38.97 -10.96
N CYS A 3 -63.85 39.84 -11.47
CA CYS A 3 -62.49 39.47 -11.82
C CYS A 3 -61.65 39.42 -10.55
N MET A 4 -61.31 38.22 -10.09
CA MET A 4 -60.23 38.02 -9.12
C MET A 4 -58.91 38.20 -9.85
N GLY A 5 -58.19 39.28 -9.53
CA GLY A 5 -56.80 39.45 -9.94
C GLY A 5 -55.92 38.37 -9.31
N ALA A 6 -55.13 37.69 -10.13
CA ALA A 6 -54.14 36.73 -9.66
C ALA A 6 -53.10 37.47 -8.80
N ILE A 7 -53.07 37.15 -7.51
CA ILE A 7 -51.96 37.51 -6.63
C ILE A 7 -50.78 36.64 -7.06
N LYS A 8 -49.82 37.24 -7.75
CA LYS A 8 -48.50 36.66 -7.94
C LYS A 8 -47.81 36.69 -6.57
N LEU A 9 -47.83 35.56 -5.86
CA LEU A 9 -46.92 35.33 -4.74
C LEU A 9 -45.52 35.13 -5.34
N GLU A 10 -44.77 36.21 -5.47
CA GLU A 10 -43.31 36.10 -5.51
C GLU A 10 -42.91 35.58 -4.12
N ALA A 11 -42.30 34.40 -4.07
CA ALA A 11 -41.67 33.94 -2.84
C ALA A 11 -40.60 34.97 -2.47
N GLU A 12 -40.77 35.69 -1.36
CA GLU A 12 -39.70 36.50 -0.78
C GLU A 12 -38.48 35.58 -0.62
N ALA A 13 -37.44 35.84 -1.41
CA ALA A 13 -36.16 35.18 -1.20
C ALA A 13 -35.69 35.61 0.19
N GLY A 14 -35.69 34.67 1.14
CA GLY A 14 -35.26 34.96 2.50
C GLY A 14 -33.83 35.47 2.52
N LEU A 15 -33.53 36.38 3.45
CA LEU A 15 -32.19 36.94 3.63
C LEU A 15 -31.48 36.24 4.78
N LEU A 16 -30.16 36.09 4.68
CA LEU A 16 -29.35 35.59 5.79
C LEU A 16 -29.46 36.50 7.01
N ALA A 17 -29.57 35.90 8.19
CA ALA A 17 -29.49 36.62 9.45
C ALA A 17 -28.19 37.47 9.53
N PRO A 18 -28.26 38.79 9.79
CA PRO A 18 -27.09 39.69 9.70
C PRO A 18 -25.90 39.28 10.59
N ASP A 19 -26.18 38.75 11.77
CA ASP A 19 -25.18 38.24 12.72
C ASP A 19 -24.44 37.00 12.20
N GLU A 20 -25.12 36.14 11.44
CA GLU A 20 -24.49 34.99 10.78
C GLU A 20 -23.62 35.41 9.59
N ALA A 21 -23.99 36.49 8.89
CA ALA A 21 -23.15 37.06 7.83
C ALA A 21 -21.83 37.62 8.40
N ASP A 22 -21.88 38.33 9.52
CA ASP A 22 -20.69 38.81 10.24
C ASP A 22 -19.83 37.65 10.75
N ALA A 23 -20.46 36.61 11.31
CA ALA A 23 -19.78 35.41 11.75
C ALA A 23 -19.05 34.71 10.58
N LEU A 24 -19.67 34.65 9.40
CA LEU A 24 -19.06 34.04 8.21
C LEU A 24 -17.80 34.81 7.75
N LEU A 25 -17.80 36.15 7.84
CA LEU A 25 -16.61 36.95 7.54
C LEU A 25 -15.49 36.74 8.55
N GLU A 26 -15.83 36.57 9.84
CA GLU A 26 -14.86 36.21 10.86
C GLU A 26 -14.28 34.80 10.62
N ILE A 27 -15.14 33.82 10.26
CA ILE A 27 -14.72 32.47 9.87
C ILE A 27 -13.74 32.56 8.71
N ALA A 28 -14.07 33.31 7.65
CA ALA A 28 -13.23 33.50 6.47
C ALA A 28 -11.84 34.02 6.87
N THR A 29 -11.80 35.02 7.74
CA THR A 29 -10.55 35.59 8.25
C THR A 29 -9.74 34.55 9.03
N GLN A 30 -10.38 33.78 9.91
CA GLN A 30 -9.73 32.79 10.77
C GLN A 30 -9.14 31.62 9.97
N VAL A 31 -9.84 31.13 8.94
CA VAL A 31 -9.34 30.06 8.06
C VAL A 31 -8.39 30.59 6.98
N GLY A 32 -8.32 31.91 6.78
CA GLY A 32 -7.47 32.53 5.76
C GLY A 32 -8.10 32.57 4.37
N LYS A 33 -9.43 32.49 4.28
CA LYS A 33 -10.20 32.61 3.03
C LYS A 33 -10.33 34.08 2.63
N LYS A 34 -10.02 34.40 1.37
CA LYS A 34 -9.90 35.79 0.87
C LYS A 34 -10.75 36.08 -0.38
N ASP A 35 -11.31 35.04 -0.98
CA ASP A 35 -11.96 35.04 -2.28
C ASP A 35 -13.50 35.07 -2.19
N TRP A 36 -14.07 35.10 -0.98
CA TRP A 36 -15.51 35.30 -0.81
C TRP A 36 -15.91 36.76 -1.02
N ASN A 37 -17.02 36.97 -1.74
CA ASN A 37 -17.58 38.30 -2.01
C ASN A 37 -18.56 38.70 -0.92
N ASN A 38 -18.11 39.52 0.03
CA ASN A 38 -18.91 40.01 1.15
C ASN A 38 -20.05 40.98 0.78
N LYS A 39 -20.24 41.30 -0.50
CA LYS A 39 -21.35 42.16 -0.98
C LYS A 39 -22.57 41.37 -1.44
N VAL A 40 -22.46 40.05 -1.51
CA VAL A 40 -23.53 39.15 -1.99
C VAL A 40 -24.00 38.30 -0.83
N ASP A 41 -25.31 38.16 -0.67
CA ASP A 41 -25.89 37.31 0.37
C ASP A 41 -25.44 35.85 0.16
N PRO A 42 -24.77 35.20 1.15
CA PRO A 42 -24.35 33.80 1.07
C PRO A 42 -25.49 32.79 0.84
N CYS A 43 -26.71 33.17 1.19
CA CYS A 43 -27.92 32.37 1.02
C CYS A 43 -28.70 32.71 -0.26
N SER A 44 -28.21 33.64 -1.07
CA SER A 44 -28.77 33.90 -2.39
C SER A 44 -28.44 32.77 -3.38
N ASN A 45 -29.16 32.74 -4.51
CA ASN A 45 -28.86 31.82 -5.61
C ASN A 45 -27.63 32.25 -6.45
N GLU A 46 -26.83 33.21 -5.99
CA GLU A 46 -25.63 33.64 -6.71
C GLU A 46 -24.44 32.70 -6.47
N THR A 47 -23.64 32.49 -7.51
CA THR A 47 -22.54 31.52 -7.53
C THR A 47 -21.26 31.97 -6.82
N SER A 48 -21.22 33.19 -6.26
CA SER A 48 -20.01 33.73 -5.61
C SER A 48 -19.57 32.96 -4.36
N TRP A 49 -20.49 32.17 -3.78
CA TRP A 49 -20.26 31.32 -2.61
C TRP A 49 -20.17 29.84 -2.95
N VAL A 50 -20.24 29.50 -4.25
CA VAL A 50 -20.28 28.11 -4.76
C VAL A 50 -19.27 27.94 -5.87
N THR A 51 -18.31 27.04 -5.68
CA THR A 51 -17.50 26.55 -6.82
C THR A 51 -18.21 25.34 -7.43
N PRO A 52 -18.60 25.37 -8.72
CA PRO A 52 -19.24 24.23 -9.36
C PRO A 52 -18.36 22.97 -9.26
N PRO A 53 -18.94 21.79 -8.97
CA PRO A 53 -18.19 20.53 -8.94
C PRO A 53 -17.49 20.30 -10.28
N SER A 54 -16.18 20.08 -10.24
CA SER A 54 -15.41 19.73 -11.44
C SER A 54 -15.28 18.22 -11.54
N SER A 55 -15.56 17.66 -12.71
CA SER A 55 -15.32 16.23 -12.98
C SER A 55 -13.84 15.86 -12.87
N GLN A 56 -12.93 16.81 -13.08
CA GLN A 56 -11.48 16.62 -12.91
C GLN A 56 -11.03 16.75 -11.45
N ARG A 57 -11.86 17.34 -10.58
CA ARG A 57 -11.56 17.62 -9.18
C ARG A 57 -12.80 17.38 -8.29
N PRO A 58 -13.33 16.15 -8.25
CA PRO A 58 -14.59 15.86 -7.57
C PRO A 58 -14.53 16.03 -6.05
N MET A 59 -13.32 16.06 -5.47
CA MET A 59 -13.11 16.20 -4.02
C MET A 59 -13.06 17.66 -3.54
N PHE A 60 -12.97 18.62 -4.47
CA PHE A 60 -12.98 20.05 -4.16
C PHE A 60 -14.43 20.51 -4.06
N ASP A 61 -14.75 21.20 -2.96
CA ASP A 61 -16.07 21.76 -2.72
C ASP A 61 -15.92 23.04 -1.92
N ASN A 62 -16.55 24.11 -2.38
CA ASN A 62 -16.58 25.38 -1.70
C ASN A 62 -18.02 25.85 -1.76
N LYS A 63 -18.75 25.66 -0.66
CA LYS A 63 -20.19 25.91 -0.60
C LYS A 63 -20.62 26.27 0.81
N VAL A 64 -21.45 27.29 0.91
CA VAL A 64 -22.28 27.57 2.09
C VAL A 64 -23.71 27.14 1.78
N VAL A 65 -24.35 26.43 2.71
CA VAL A 65 -25.75 25.98 2.56
C VAL A 65 -26.60 26.62 3.65
N CYS A 66 -27.70 27.23 3.24
CA CYS A 66 -28.65 27.85 4.13
C CYS A 66 -30.00 27.14 4.14
N ASN A 67 -30.73 27.30 5.24
CA ASN A 67 -32.12 26.93 5.38
C ASN A 67 -32.97 28.18 5.62
N CYS A 68 -33.89 28.47 4.69
CA CYS A 68 -34.75 29.65 4.70
C CYS A 68 -36.20 29.36 5.12
N SER A 69 -36.46 28.18 5.71
CA SER A 69 -37.80 27.81 6.16
C SER A 69 -38.28 28.55 7.42
N PHE A 70 -37.53 29.53 7.91
CA PHE A 70 -37.79 30.27 9.15
C PHE A 70 -38.46 31.63 8.87
N GLY A 71 -39.61 31.60 8.18
CA GLY A 71 -40.43 32.81 7.99
C GLY A 71 -39.73 33.94 7.24
N GLY A 72 -38.93 33.62 6.22
CA GLY A 72 -38.21 34.60 5.41
C GLY A 72 -36.79 34.93 5.91
N VAL A 73 -36.35 34.36 7.03
CA VAL A 73 -34.94 34.43 7.47
C VAL A 73 -34.23 33.13 7.11
N CYS A 74 -33.06 33.25 6.50
CA CYS A 74 -32.17 32.15 6.22
C CYS A 74 -31.11 31.99 7.30
N HIS A 75 -30.75 30.74 7.60
CA HIS A 75 -29.69 30.39 8.54
C HIS A 75 -28.70 29.42 7.89
N ILE A 76 -27.41 29.59 8.17
CA ILE A 76 -26.34 28.71 7.71
C ILE A 76 -26.43 27.37 8.43
N VAL A 77 -26.58 26.30 7.65
CA VAL A 77 -26.68 24.92 8.15
C VAL A 77 -25.47 24.07 7.77
N SER A 78 -24.75 24.43 6.70
CA SER A 78 -23.53 23.70 6.30
C SER A 78 -22.47 24.63 5.72
N ILE A 79 -21.20 24.35 6.01
CA ILE A 79 -20.04 24.98 5.40
C ILE A 79 -19.11 23.88 4.87
N PHE A 80 -18.86 23.91 3.57
CA PHE A 80 -17.91 23.04 2.87
C PHE A 80 -16.78 23.91 2.30
N LEU A 81 -15.55 23.68 2.75
CA LEU A 81 -14.34 24.36 2.29
C LEU A 81 -13.24 23.32 2.02
N LYS A 82 -13.49 22.43 1.07
CA LYS A 82 -12.64 21.28 0.73
C LYS A 82 -11.60 21.63 -0.33
N GLY A 83 -10.34 21.28 -0.09
CA GLY A 83 -9.27 21.47 -1.09
C GLY A 83 -9.01 22.94 -1.42
N GLN A 84 -9.13 23.85 -0.45
CA GLN A 84 -9.08 25.30 -0.70
C GLN A 84 -7.70 25.92 -0.39
N ASP A 85 -6.71 25.09 -0.03
CA ASP A 85 -5.35 25.51 0.34
C ASP A 85 -5.33 26.57 1.47
N LEU A 86 -6.32 26.53 2.36
CA LEU A 86 -6.49 27.47 3.47
C LEU A 86 -5.43 27.26 4.56
N ALA A 87 -4.69 28.30 4.93
CA ALA A 87 -3.53 28.20 5.84
C ALA A 87 -3.73 28.91 7.20
N GLY A 88 -4.98 29.16 7.59
CA GLY A 88 -5.33 29.74 8.88
C GLY A 88 -5.44 28.72 10.02
N GLY A 89 -6.22 29.08 11.04
CA GLY A 89 -6.59 28.19 12.15
C GLY A 89 -8.03 27.70 12.03
N LEU A 90 -8.40 26.73 12.87
CA LEU A 90 -9.80 26.32 13.00
C LEU A 90 -10.66 27.49 13.52
N PRO A 91 -11.82 27.76 12.88
CA PRO A 91 -12.58 28.96 13.17
C PRO A 91 -13.36 28.85 14.49
N LYS A 92 -12.98 29.66 15.49
CA LYS A 92 -13.68 29.75 16.77
C LYS A 92 -15.10 30.31 16.61
N SER A 93 -15.30 31.18 15.63
CA SER A 93 -16.55 31.90 15.42
C SER A 93 -17.70 31.06 14.89
N ILE A 94 -17.50 29.78 14.57
CA ILE A 94 -18.63 28.90 14.21
C ILE A 94 -19.65 28.74 15.34
N VAL A 95 -19.25 29.00 16.58
CA VAL A 95 -20.17 29.02 17.73
C VAL A 95 -21.25 30.10 17.58
N LYS A 96 -21.00 31.13 16.76
CA LYS A 96 -21.95 32.19 16.41
C LYS A 96 -22.94 31.77 15.31
N LEU A 97 -22.87 30.54 14.80
CA LEU A 97 -23.79 29.98 13.82
C LEU A 97 -24.69 28.93 14.51
N PRO A 98 -25.82 29.32 15.12
CA PRO A 98 -26.60 28.46 16.01
C PRO A 98 -27.31 27.28 15.30
N TYR A 99 -27.42 27.34 13.97
CA TYR A 99 -28.05 26.31 13.13
C TYR A 99 -27.05 25.48 12.34
N LEU A 100 -25.74 25.72 12.49
CA LEU A 100 -24.71 24.98 11.77
C LEU A 100 -24.69 23.51 12.22
N LYS A 101 -24.88 22.62 11.26
CA LYS A 101 -24.89 21.16 11.46
C LYS A 101 -23.67 20.49 10.84
N ASN A 102 -23.23 20.97 9.68
CA ASN A 102 -22.17 20.31 8.92
C ASN A 102 -20.99 21.26 8.72
N LEU A 103 -19.81 20.84 9.13
CA LEU A 103 -18.57 21.54 8.86
C LEU A 103 -17.57 20.58 8.22
N ASP A 104 -17.22 20.83 6.96
CA ASP A 104 -16.22 20.07 6.23
C ASP A 104 -15.09 20.99 5.73
N LEU A 105 -13.93 20.88 6.37
CA LEU A 105 -12.69 21.62 6.07
C LEU A 105 -11.60 20.67 5.53
N TRP A 106 -12.01 19.56 4.90
CA TRP A 106 -11.11 18.54 4.38
C TRP A 106 -10.06 19.09 3.41
N ALA A 107 -8.82 18.62 3.50
CA ALA A 107 -7.71 18.95 2.59
C ALA A 107 -7.39 20.45 2.52
N ASN A 108 -6.88 21.00 3.63
CA ASN A 108 -6.35 22.35 3.70
C ASN A 108 -5.02 22.35 4.49
N TYR A 109 -4.49 23.53 4.81
CA TYR A 109 -3.30 23.75 5.62
C TYR A 109 -3.63 24.24 7.03
N LEU A 110 -4.84 23.98 7.53
CA LEU A 110 -5.28 24.51 8.81
C LEU A 110 -4.41 23.96 9.93
N SER A 111 -4.09 24.83 10.88
CA SER A 111 -3.17 24.54 11.98
C SER A 111 -3.81 24.84 13.34
N GLY A 112 -3.13 24.44 14.41
CA GLY A 112 -3.64 24.54 15.78
C GLY A 112 -4.36 23.27 16.23
N ASN A 113 -5.31 23.41 17.16
CA ASN A 113 -6.11 22.32 17.71
C ASN A 113 -7.60 22.73 17.69
N ILE A 114 -8.51 21.76 17.91
CA ILE A 114 -9.95 21.96 18.05
C ILE A 114 -10.22 22.97 19.17
N PRO A 115 -10.83 24.13 18.89
CA PRO A 115 -10.99 25.20 19.88
C PRO A 115 -12.12 24.91 20.90
N PRO A 116 -12.01 25.38 22.15
CA PRO A 116 -13.00 25.12 23.21
C PRO A 116 -14.39 25.70 22.91
N GLU A 117 -14.47 26.76 22.10
CA GLU A 117 -15.71 27.39 21.68
C GLU A 117 -16.65 26.40 20.96
N TRP A 118 -16.10 25.37 20.30
CA TRP A 118 -16.89 24.37 19.58
C TRP A 118 -17.74 23.49 20.50
N ALA A 119 -17.42 23.43 21.79
CA ALA A 119 -18.15 22.63 22.78
C ALA A 119 -19.64 23.01 22.93
N ASN A 120 -20.03 24.21 22.48
CA ASN A 120 -21.40 24.71 22.53
C ASN A 120 -22.11 24.67 21.16
N THR A 121 -21.49 24.08 20.14
CA THR A 121 -22.09 23.93 18.81
C THR A 121 -23.09 22.78 18.79
N LYS A 122 -23.87 22.70 17.70
CA LYS A 122 -24.84 21.61 17.45
C LYS A 122 -24.48 20.83 16.20
N LEU A 123 -23.18 20.67 15.95
CA LEU A 123 -22.68 19.94 14.79
C LEU A 123 -23.17 18.49 14.81
N GLU A 124 -23.59 18.01 13.65
CA GLU A 124 -23.93 16.63 13.37
C GLU A 124 -22.80 15.95 12.57
N ILE A 125 -22.13 16.69 11.68
CA ILE A 125 -21.01 16.21 10.86
C ILE A 125 -19.82 17.15 11.03
N LEU A 126 -18.67 16.60 11.44
CA LEU A 126 -17.42 17.32 11.55
C LEU A 126 -16.31 16.59 10.79
N SER A 127 -15.85 17.20 9.69
CA SER A 127 -14.68 16.76 8.92
C SER A 127 -13.61 17.86 8.91
N ILE A 128 -12.46 17.57 9.50
CA ILE A 128 -11.26 18.44 9.50
C ILE A 128 -10.02 17.65 9.06
N ALA A 129 -10.25 16.57 8.31
CA ALA A 129 -9.24 15.66 7.84
C ALA A 129 -8.28 16.27 6.81
N VAL A 130 -7.07 15.72 6.70
CA VAL A 130 -6.01 16.20 5.78
C VAL A 130 -5.69 17.67 6.02
N ASN A 131 -5.14 17.96 7.21
CA ASN A 131 -4.71 19.30 7.62
C ASN A 131 -3.39 19.20 8.42
N ARG A 132 -2.97 20.30 9.06
CA ARG A 132 -1.80 20.37 9.95
C ARG A 132 -2.21 20.54 11.42
N LEU A 133 -3.33 19.93 11.81
CA LEU A 133 -3.84 20.03 13.18
C LEU A 133 -3.01 19.17 14.13
N THR A 134 -2.84 19.64 15.37
CA THR A 134 -1.92 19.09 16.38
C THR A 134 -2.57 19.06 17.75
N GLY A 135 -1.90 18.44 18.73
CA GLY A 135 -2.37 18.34 20.11
C GLY A 135 -3.37 17.19 20.32
N PRO A 136 -3.95 17.05 21.52
CA PRO A 136 -4.90 15.97 21.81
C PRO A 136 -6.30 16.29 21.30
N ILE A 137 -7.12 15.25 21.09
CA ILE A 137 -8.57 15.42 21.01
C ILE A 137 -9.03 16.00 22.36
N PRO A 138 -9.62 17.20 22.40
CA PRO A 138 -10.01 17.79 23.66
C PRO A 138 -11.26 17.10 24.23
N SER A 139 -11.29 16.87 25.55
CA SER A 139 -12.42 16.21 26.22
C SER A 139 -13.76 16.94 26.04
N TYR A 140 -13.74 18.26 25.88
CA TYR A 140 -14.95 19.06 25.62
C TYR A 140 -15.63 18.75 24.28
N LEU A 141 -14.96 18.05 23.34
CA LEU A 141 -15.61 17.56 22.13
C LEU A 141 -16.76 16.58 22.48
N GLY A 142 -16.66 15.87 23.60
CA GLY A 142 -17.70 15.01 24.14
C GLY A 142 -18.98 15.74 24.58
N LYS A 143 -19.03 17.08 24.54
CA LYS A 143 -20.24 17.88 24.82
C LYS A 143 -21.14 18.06 23.59
N ILE A 144 -20.63 17.82 22.37
CA ILE A 144 -21.38 17.99 21.12
C ILE A 144 -22.21 16.74 20.84
N ILE A 145 -23.15 16.43 21.72
CA ILE A 145 -23.95 15.18 21.71
C ILE A 145 -24.80 14.96 20.45
N THR A 146 -24.88 15.98 19.59
CA THR A 146 -25.51 15.94 18.27
C THR A 146 -24.65 15.26 17.20
N LEU A 147 -23.34 15.10 17.44
CA LEU A 147 -22.41 14.51 16.47
C LEU A 147 -22.81 13.09 16.08
N ARG A 148 -22.74 12.85 14.78
CA ARG A 148 -22.96 11.57 14.10
C ARG A 148 -21.73 11.12 13.31
N ASP A 149 -20.99 12.07 12.76
CA ASP A 149 -19.79 11.79 11.97
C ASP A 149 -18.61 12.65 12.48
N LEU A 150 -17.52 11.98 12.86
CA LEU A 150 -16.27 12.59 13.25
C LEU A 150 -15.12 12.07 12.38
N ASN A 151 -14.63 12.93 11.49
CA ASN A 151 -13.50 12.61 10.62
C ASN A 151 -12.34 13.60 10.85
N ILE A 152 -11.28 13.10 11.49
CA ILE A 152 -10.07 13.90 11.80
C ILE A 152 -8.79 13.26 11.26
N GLN A 153 -8.92 12.32 10.32
CA GLN A 153 -7.82 11.56 9.76
C GLN A 153 -6.74 12.44 9.09
N ASN A 154 -5.53 11.90 8.93
CA ASN A 154 -4.42 12.55 8.23
C ASN A 154 -4.08 13.94 8.80
N ASN A 155 -3.88 13.98 10.11
CA ASN A 155 -3.41 15.16 10.83
C ASN A 155 -2.17 14.76 11.68
N MET A 156 -1.87 15.54 12.72
CA MET A 156 -0.84 15.28 13.71
C MET A 156 -1.43 15.30 15.13
N PHE A 157 -2.70 14.89 15.30
CA PHE A 157 -3.29 14.75 16.62
C PHE A 157 -2.55 13.69 17.43
N SER A 158 -2.43 13.87 18.74
CA SER A 158 -1.60 13.05 19.63
C SER A 158 -2.27 12.79 20.97
N GLY A 159 -1.59 12.11 21.90
CA GLY A 159 -2.16 11.76 23.20
C GLY A 159 -3.17 10.62 23.12
N ILE A 160 -4.03 10.50 24.12
CA ILE A 160 -5.03 9.41 24.21
C ILE A 160 -6.36 9.81 23.58
N VAL A 161 -7.17 8.82 23.20
CA VAL A 161 -8.58 9.05 22.89
C VAL A 161 -9.32 9.35 24.21
N PRO A 162 -9.97 10.52 24.35
CA PRO A 162 -10.59 10.90 25.62
C PRO A 162 -11.85 10.07 25.89
N PRO A 163 -12.06 9.55 27.12
CA PRO A 163 -13.27 8.81 27.48
C PRO A 163 -14.58 9.56 27.22
N GLU A 164 -14.55 10.90 27.24
CA GLU A 164 -15.71 11.76 26.98
C GLU A 164 -16.29 11.60 25.58
N LEU A 165 -15.55 11.05 24.60
CA LEU A 165 -16.15 10.68 23.31
C LEU A 165 -17.25 9.62 23.48
N GLY A 166 -17.20 8.81 24.53
CA GLY A 166 -18.27 7.87 24.88
C GLY A 166 -19.61 8.53 25.22
N ASN A 167 -19.65 9.85 25.44
CA ASN A 167 -20.90 10.60 25.65
C ASN A 167 -21.65 10.89 24.33
N LEU A 168 -20.98 10.76 23.19
CA LEU A 168 -21.52 11.07 21.87
C LEU A 168 -22.35 9.90 21.33
N VAL A 169 -23.39 9.50 22.06
CA VAL A 169 -24.20 8.29 21.81
C VAL A 169 -24.94 8.26 20.45
N ASN A 170 -24.88 9.36 19.70
CA ASN A 170 -25.41 9.46 18.33
C ASN A 170 -24.35 9.23 17.25
N LEU A 171 -23.08 9.03 17.61
CA LEU A 171 -22.01 8.75 16.65
C LEU A 171 -22.31 7.46 15.87
N GLU A 172 -22.21 7.61 14.55
CA GLU A 172 -22.34 6.58 13.55
C GLU A 172 -20.96 6.30 12.92
N ASN A 173 -20.14 7.33 12.68
CA ASN A 173 -18.84 7.18 12.01
C ASN A 173 -17.72 7.85 12.81
N ILE A 174 -16.61 7.14 13.02
CA ILE A 174 -15.38 7.67 13.60
C ILE A 174 -14.20 7.28 12.71
N ASN A 175 -13.49 8.28 12.19
CA ASN A 175 -12.25 8.09 11.46
C ASN A 175 -11.09 8.88 12.10
N LEU A 176 -10.18 8.14 12.74
CA LEU A 176 -8.99 8.66 13.42
C LEU A 176 -7.69 8.29 12.68
N CYS A 177 -7.77 7.74 11.47
CA CYS A 177 -6.63 7.17 10.78
C CYS A 177 -5.49 8.18 10.57
N THR A 178 -4.25 7.68 10.53
CA THR A 178 -3.06 8.51 10.21
C THR A 178 -2.93 9.71 11.15
N ASN A 179 -2.76 9.44 12.44
CA ASN A 179 -2.45 10.42 13.47
C ASN A 179 -1.37 9.84 14.40
N ASN A 180 -1.12 10.50 15.53
CA ASN A 180 -0.14 10.11 16.54
C ASN A 180 -0.83 9.70 17.86
N PHE A 181 -2.04 9.11 17.80
CA PHE A 181 -2.75 8.66 19.00
C PHE A 181 -2.00 7.54 19.70
N THR A 182 -2.11 7.51 21.03
CA THR A 182 -1.43 6.59 21.95
C THR A 182 -2.41 6.10 23.02
N GLY A 183 -1.96 5.20 23.89
CA GLY A 183 -2.80 4.66 24.96
C GLY A 183 -3.75 3.56 24.47
N GLU A 184 -4.55 3.04 25.40
CA GLU A 184 -5.59 2.06 25.11
C GLU A 184 -6.90 2.76 24.71
N LEU A 185 -7.80 2.04 24.01
CA LEU A 185 -9.15 2.54 23.75
C LEU A 185 -9.96 2.57 25.05
N PRO A 186 -10.57 3.71 25.42
CA PRO A 186 -11.27 3.82 26.69
C PRO A 186 -12.59 3.04 26.68
N LEU A 187 -12.89 2.37 27.80
CA LEU A 187 -14.12 1.58 27.99
C LEU A 187 -15.39 2.39 27.67
N ALA A 188 -15.40 3.70 27.91
CA ALA A 188 -16.53 4.57 27.63
C ALA A 188 -17.00 4.52 26.15
N LEU A 189 -16.15 4.13 25.19
CA LEU A 189 -16.55 3.94 23.80
C LEU A 189 -17.55 2.78 23.61
N SER A 190 -17.71 1.90 24.59
CA SER A 190 -18.76 0.86 24.58
C SER A 190 -20.17 1.45 24.53
N ASN A 191 -20.35 2.73 24.91
CA ASN A 191 -21.64 3.43 24.87
C ASN A 191 -22.07 3.85 23.46
N LEU A 192 -21.17 3.77 22.47
CA LEU A 192 -21.44 4.19 21.09
C LEU A 192 -22.19 3.11 20.31
N THR A 193 -23.37 2.72 20.77
CA THR A 193 -24.13 1.58 20.22
C THR A 193 -24.72 1.83 18.83
N LYS A 194 -24.63 3.06 18.31
CA LYS A 194 -25.04 3.43 16.94
C LYS A 194 -23.90 3.42 15.92
N LEU A 195 -22.69 3.10 16.35
CA LEU A 195 -21.50 3.11 15.50
C LEU A 195 -21.64 2.09 14.36
N LYS A 196 -21.43 2.57 13.14
CA LYS A 196 -21.45 1.85 11.87
C LYS A 196 -20.05 1.76 11.27
N GLU A 197 -19.22 2.78 11.47
CA GLU A 197 -17.86 2.82 10.93
C GLU A 197 -16.86 3.24 12.00
N LEU A 198 -15.80 2.44 12.16
CA LEU A 198 -14.67 2.74 13.04
C LEU A 198 -13.35 2.48 12.31
N ARG A 199 -12.56 3.54 12.13
CA ARG A 199 -11.22 3.45 11.54
C ARG A 199 -10.16 4.05 12.43
N LEU A 200 -9.15 3.24 12.75
CA LEU A 200 -8.10 3.53 13.72
C LEU A 200 -6.68 3.29 13.19
N SER A 201 -6.55 2.90 11.92
CA SER A 201 -5.28 2.56 11.27
C SER A 201 -4.21 3.66 11.41
N SER A 202 -2.94 3.28 11.33
CA SER A 202 -1.81 4.23 11.28
C SER A 202 -1.78 5.19 12.47
N ASN A 203 -1.69 4.61 13.67
CA ASN A 203 -1.57 5.30 14.95
C ASN A 203 -0.58 4.52 15.85
N ASN A 204 -0.33 5.03 17.06
CA ASN A 204 0.58 4.43 18.04
C ASN A 204 -0.18 3.93 19.28
N PHE A 205 -1.38 3.35 19.10
CA PHE A 205 -2.14 2.76 20.21
C PHE A 205 -1.33 1.65 20.89
N ILE A 206 -1.72 1.32 22.12
CA ILE A 206 -1.14 0.21 22.88
C ILE A 206 -2.26 -0.69 23.41
N GLY A 207 -1.86 -1.81 24.02
CA GLY A 207 -2.80 -2.79 24.55
C GLY A 207 -3.43 -3.62 23.44
N ARG A 208 -4.54 -4.28 23.73
CA ARG A 208 -5.27 -5.14 22.79
C ARG A 208 -6.47 -4.41 22.21
N ILE A 209 -7.00 -4.92 21.10
CA ILE A 209 -8.36 -4.56 20.68
C ILE A 209 -9.31 -5.07 21.79
N PRO A 210 -10.11 -4.19 22.42
CA PRO A 210 -10.79 -4.52 23.67
C PRO A 210 -12.07 -5.33 23.46
N ASP A 211 -12.42 -6.20 24.41
CA ASP A 211 -13.60 -7.09 24.33
C ASP A 211 -14.93 -6.35 24.25
N PHE A 212 -14.98 -5.07 24.66
CA PHE A 212 -16.18 -4.25 24.56
C PHE A 212 -16.55 -3.88 23.12
N ILE A 213 -15.73 -4.22 22.10
CA ILE A 213 -16.12 -4.06 20.69
C ILE A 213 -17.48 -4.73 20.42
N GLN A 214 -17.83 -5.79 21.16
CA GLN A 214 -19.11 -6.48 21.07
C GLN A 214 -20.33 -5.57 21.24
N SER A 215 -20.18 -4.39 21.83
CA SER A 215 -21.27 -3.42 22.02
C SER A 215 -21.67 -2.71 20.73
N TRP A 216 -20.82 -2.69 19.71
CA TRP A 216 -21.07 -2.02 18.43
C TRP A 216 -21.82 -2.92 17.46
N LYS A 217 -23.06 -3.29 17.81
CA LYS A 217 -23.87 -4.25 17.04
C LYS A 217 -24.25 -3.81 15.63
N LEU A 218 -24.18 -2.51 15.34
CA LEU A 218 -24.47 -1.93 14.04
C LEU A 218 -23.21 -1.70 13.20
N LEU A 219 -22.03 -2.11 13.70
CA LEU A 219 -20.76 -1.88 13.01
C LEU A 219 -20.74 -2.65 11.69
N ASP A 220 -20.53 -1.90 10.63
CA ASP A 220 -20.46 -2.32 9.23
C ASP A 220 -19.01 -2.38 8.74
N ILE A 221 -18.22 -1.37 9.12
CA ILE A 221 -16.80 -1.24 8.75
C ILE A 221 -15.94 -1.13 10.00
N LEU A 222 -14.97 -2.04 10.13
CA LEU A 222 -13.90 -1.98 11.13
C LEU A 222 -12.53 -2.00 10.45
N GLU A 223 -11.73 -0.95 10.65
CA GLU A 223 -10.39 -0.81 10.07
C GLU A 223 -9.34 -0.53 11.16
N ILE A 224 -8.43 -1.48 11.35
CA ILE A 224 -7.30 -1.41 12.28
C ILE A 224 -6.04 -1.99 11.59
N GLN A 225 -5.37 -1.18 10.79
CA GLN A 225 -4.12 -1.58 10.13
C GLN A 225 -2.95 -0.82 10.74
N ALA A 226 -1.95 -1.56 11.24
CA ALA A 226 -0.73 -0.99 11.82
C ALA A 226 -1.01 0.16 12.82
N GLY A 227 -1.97 -0.08 13.72
CA GLY A 227 -2.41 0.88 14.73
C GLY A 227 -1.62 0.83 16.05
N GLY A 228 -0.64 -0.07 16.18
CA GLY A 228 0.10 -0.34 17.43
C GLY A 228 -0.58 -1.34 18.38
N PHE A 229 -1.77 -1.81 18.05
CA PHE A 229 -2.48 -2.83 18.84
C PHE A 229 -1.72 -4.16 18.87
N SER A 230 -1.76 -4.82 20.02
CA SER A 230 -1.28 -6.18 20.20
C SER A 230 -2.39 -7.20 19.99
N GLY A 231 -2.03 -8.37 19.48
CA GLY A 231 -2.90 -9.52 19.37
C GLY A 231 -3.17 -10.21 20.72
N PRO A 232 -4.08 -11.21 20.73
CA PRO A 232 -4.84 -11.72 19.59
C PRO A 232 -6.00 -10.79 19.17
N ILE A 233 -6.59 -11.05 17.99
CA ILE A 233 -7.92 -10.52 17.66
C ILE A 233 -8.91 -11.07 18.70
N PRO A 234 -9.73 -10.22 19.35
CA PRO A 234 -10.61 -10.65 20.44
C PRO A 234 -11.71 -11.59 19.94
N LEU A 235 -12.00 -12.64 20.72
CA LEU A 235 -13.02 -13.65 20.37
C LEU A 235 -14.41 -13.03 20.18
N ASN A 236 -14.69 -11.96 20.94
CA ASN A 236 -15.94 -11.21 20.87
C ASN A 236 -16.21 -10.53 19.52
N ILE A 237 -15.23 -10.51 18.61
CA ILE A 237 -15.43 -10.06 17.23
C ILE A 237 -16.53 -10.87 16.52
N SER A 238 -16.70 -12.15 16.89
CA SER A 238 -17.75 -13.03 16.35
C SER A 238 -19.17 -12.57 16.67
N LEU A 239 -19.34 -11.55 17.52
CA LEU A 239 -20.63 -10.99 17.90
C LEU A 239 -21.01 -9.74 17.07
N LEU A 240 -20.20 -9.39 16.08
CA LEU A 240 -20.36 -8.25 15.17
C LEU A 240 -20.95 -8.72 13.82
N ASN A 241 -22.19 -9.22 13.88
CA ASN A 241 -22.84 -9.90 12.75
C ASN A 241 -23.19 -8.97 11.57
N SER A 242 -23.12 -7.65 11.77
CA SER A 242 -23.42 -6.64 10.76
C SER A 242 -22.22 -6.25 9.90
N LEU A 243 -21.01 -6.72 10.22
CA LEU A 243 -19.80 -6.35 9.47
C LEU A 243 -19.89 -6.80 8.02
N THR A 244 -19.66 -5.87 7.10
CA THR A 244 -19.41 -6.14 5.69
C THR A 244 -17.95 -5.98 5.32
N GLN A 245 -17.18 -5.22 6.09
CA GLN A 245 -15.75 -5.00 5.89
C GLN A 245 -14.99 -5.12 7.21
N LEU A 246 -14.07 -6.08 7.26
CA LEU A 246 -13.18 -6.30 8.39
C LEU A 246 -11.73 -6.23 7.94
N ARG A 247 -10.99 -5.25 8.45
CA ARG A 247 -9.55 -5.12 8.22
C ARG A 247 -8.80 -4.99 9.52
N ILE A 248 -8.04 -6.01 9.83
CA ILE A 248 -7.13 -5.98 10.97
C ILE A 248 -5.80 -6.50 10.43
N SER A 249 -4.77 -5.66 10.40
CA SER A 249 -3.42 -6.08 9.96
C SER A 249 -2.36 -5.53 10.89
N ASP A 250 -1.17 -6.13 10.82
CA ASP A 250 0.03 -5.66 11.52
C ASP A 250 -0.14 -5.59 13.06
N LEU A 251 -0.86 -6.56 13.64
CA LEU A 251 -0.93 -6.68 15.09
C LEU A 251 0.43 -7.10 15.68
N LEU A 252 0.79 -6.48 16.80
CA LEU A 252 1.99 -6.84 17.56
C LEU A 252 1.78 -8.15 18.35
N GLY A 253 2.87 -8.85 18.67
CA GLY A 253 2.86 -10.07 19.49
C GLY A 253 3.10 -11.38 18.71
N ASP A 254 2.80 -12.51 19.33
CA ASP A 254 3.20 -13.85 18.83
C ASP A 254 2.23 -14.47 17.82
N GLY A 255 1.15 -13.76 17.47
CA GLY A 255 0.06 -14.24 16.62
C GLY A 255 -0.97 -15.09 17.37
N SER A 256 -2.03 -15.50 16.67
CA SER A 256 -3.14 -16.28 17.23
C SER A 256 -3.68 -17.30 16.23
N LYS A 257 -4.69 -18.09 16.62
CA LYS A 257 -5.46 -18.84 15.63
C LYS A 257 -6.34 -17.89 14.82
N PHE A 258 -6.82 -18.35 13.67
CA PHE A 258 -7.84 -17.66 12.88
C PHE A 258 -9.08 -17.37 13.76
N PRO A 259 -9.62 -16.14 13.77
CA PRO A 259 -10.78 -15.78 14.59
C PRO A 259 -12.06 -16.47 14.09
N ASN A 260 -13.00 -16.77 14.99
CA ASN A 260 -14.32 -17.22 14.54
C ASN A 260 -15.09 -16.05 13.93
N LEU A 261 -15.46 -16.18 12.67
CA LEU A 261 -16.18 -15.16 11.90
C LEU A 261 -17.48 -15.72 11.27
N GLU A 262 -17.90 -16.96 11.60
CA GLU A 262 -19.04 -17.69 10.99
C GLU A 262 -20.37 -16.90 10.97
N SER A 263 -20.58 -16.02 11.95
CA SER A 263 -21.79 -15.20 12.07
C SER A 263 -21.84 -14.03 11.08
N MET A 264 -20.73 -13.69 10.42
CA MET A 264 -20.60 -12.52 9.54
C MET A 264 -20.98 -12.85 8.09
N GLN A 265 -22.25 -13.19 7.89
CA GLN A 265 -22.75 -13.70 6.60
C GLN A 265 -22.81 -12.65 5.48
N ASN A 266 -22.73 -11.36 5.83
CA ASN A 266 -22.74 -10.24 4.88
C ASN A 266 -21.34 -9.72 4.55
N MET A 267 -20.28 -10.41 5.00
CA MET A 267 -18.90 -10.00 4.72
C MET A 267 -18.69 -9.94 3.21
N THR A 268 -18.15 -8.82 2.75
CA THR A 268 -17.74 -8.62 1.35
C THR A 268 -16.23 -8.53 1.23
N TYR A 269 -15.56 -8.10 2.31
CA TYR A 269 -14.14 -7.83 2.32
C TYR A 269 -13.49 -8.22 3.65
N LEU A 270 -12.44 -9.04 3.59
CA LEU A 270 -11.70 -9.52 4.75
C LEU A 270 -10.19 -9.37 4.56
N ASP A 271 -9.56 -8.49 5.33
CA ASP A 271 -8.10 -8.39 5.40
C ASP A 271 -7.64 -8.76 6.81
N LEU A 272 -6.95 -9.90 6.93
CA LEU A 272 -6.26 -10.34 8.15
C LEU A 272 -4.76 -10.57 7.92
N SER A 273 -4.19 -9.88 6.93
CA SER A 273 -2.78 -10.00 6.58
C SER A 273 -1.86 -9.54 7.72
N PHE A 274 -0.61 -9.99 7.70
CA PHE A 274 0.45 -9.55 8.64
C PHE A 274 0.14 -9.75 10.14
N ASN A 275 -0.70 -10.72 10.51
CA ASN A 275 -1.10 -10.97 11.92
C ASN A 275 -0.41 -12.18 12.56
N ARG A 276 0.47 -12.87 11.82
CA ARG A 276 1.14 -14.10 12.28
C ARG A 276 0.15 -15.18 12.72
N LEU A 277 -1.02 -15.24 12.08
CA LEU A 277 -2.07 -16.23 12.38
C LEU A 277 -1.56 -17.65 12.11
N LYS A 278 -1.96 -18.62 12.93
CA LYS A 278 -1.45 -20.01 12.90
C LYS A 278 -2.58 -21.03 12.88
N GLY A 279 -2.22 -22.26 12.50
CA GLY A 279 -3.14 -23.40 12.41
C GLY A 279 -3.79 -23.48 11.03
N ASP A 280 -4.90 -24.21 10.95
CA ASP A 280 -5.64 -24.41 9.72
C ASP A 280 -6.78 -23.39 9.60
N LEU A 281 -7.20 -23.12 8.37
CA LEU A 281 -8.40 -22.33 8.11
C LEU A 281 -9.66 -23.16 8.46
N PRO A 282 -10.74 -22.54 8.97
CA PRO A 282 -12.00 -23.25 9.17
C PRO A 282 -12.59 -23.73 7.83
N THR A 283 -13.17 -24.93 7.80
CA THR A 283 -13.71 -25.54 6.57
C THR A 283 -14.79 -24.70 5.89
N ASP A 284 -15.62 -24.00 6.65
CA ASP A 284 -16.65 -23.12 6.09
C ASP A 284 -16.05 -21.88 5.42
N TYR A 285 -14.91 -21.40 5.92
CA TYR A 285 -14.14 -20.31 5.29
C TYR A 285 -13.44 -20.78 4.03
N ASP A 286 -12.90 -22.00 4.02
CA ASP A 286 -12.36 -22.62 2.81
C ASP A 286 -13.42 -22.68 1.71
N ASP A 287 -14.68 -22.95 2.07
CA ASP A 287 -15.81 -22.96 1.14
C ASP A 287 -16.16 -21.55 0.63
N LEU A 288 -16.16 -20.52 1.49
CA LEU A 288 -16.38 -19.13 1.08
C LEU A 288 -15.29 -18.63 0.11
N ILE A 289 -14.04 -18.96 0.41
CA ILE A 289 -12.86 -18.65 -0.41
C ILE A 289 -12.92 -19.39 -1.75
N ARG A 290 -13.24 -20.69 -1.71
CA ARG A 290 -13.36 -21.53 -2.92
C ARG A 290 -14.45 -21.02 -3.85
N LEU A 291 -15.56 -20.52 -3.30
CA LEU A 291 -16.72 -20.02 -4.03
C LEU A 291 -16.62 -18.54 -4.44
N GLU A 292 -15.51 -17.85 -4.14
CA GLU A 292 -15.25 -16.44 -4.53
C GLU A 292 -16.34 -15.45 -4.09
N LYS A 293 -16.98 -15.73 -2.95
CA LYS A 293 -18.07 -14.87 -2.44
C LYS A 293 -17.58 -13.60 -1.76
N ILE A 294 -16.32 -13.59 -1.33
CA ILE A 294 -15.68 -12.50 -0.59
C ILE A 294 -14.32 -12.19 -1.22
N GLU A 295 -13.96 -10.91 -1.26
CA GLU A 295 -12.57 -10.51 -1.47
C GLU A 295 -11.82 -10.64 -0.15
N PHE A 296 -10.64 -11.27 -0.18
CA PHE A 296 -9.88 -11.51 1.04
C PHE A 296 -8.37 -11.42 0.84
N ASP A 297 -7.68 -11.00 1.91
CA ASP A 297 -6.23 -11.00 2.01
C ASP A 297 -5.81 -11.64 3.35
N LEU A 298 -5.20 -12.82 3.26
CA LEU A 298 -4.67 -13.56 4.42
C LEU A 298 -3.16 -13.72 4.33
N SER A 299 -2.50 -12.96 3.46
CA SER A 299 -1.07 -13.03 3.22
C SER A 299 -0.24 -12.71 4.48
N TYR A 300 1.02 -13.16 4.49
CA TYR A 300 1.96 -12.91 5.60
C TYR A 300 1.45 -13.39 6.98
N ASN A 301 0.85 -14.57 6.99
CA ASN A 301 0.49 -15.35 8.17
C ASN A 301 1.24 -16.70 8.19
N ASN A 302 1.12 -17.45 9.28
CA ASN A 302 1.84 -18.69 9.56
C ASN A 302 0.90 -19.93 9.55
N PHE A 303 -0.03 -20.00 8.58
CA PHE A 303 -0.95 -21.14 8.44
C PHE A 303 -0.21 -22.42 8.03
N THR A 304 -0.66 -23.56 8.56
CA THR A 304 -0.04 -24.89 8.36
C THR A 304 -0.46 -25.53 7.04
N GLU A 305 -1.76 -25.50 6.73
CA GLU A 305 -2.31 -25.86 5.44
C GLU A 305 -3.16 -24.70 4.93
N ILE A 306 -2.95 -24.35 3.68
CA ILE A 306 -3.82 -23.45 2.94
C ILE A 306 -4.40 -24.30 1.81
N PRO A 307 -5.71 -24.20 1.51
CA PRO A 307 -6.25 -24.85 0.33
C PRO A 307 -5.46 -24.35 -0.87
N THR A 308 -4.62 -25.20 -1.47
CA THR A 308 -4.05 -24.92 -2.78
C THR A 308 -5.24 -24.77 -3.71
N PRO A 309 -5.55 -23.55 -4.18
CA PRO A 309 -6.56 -23.45 -5.18
C PRO A 309 -5.99 -24.15 -6.42
N THR A 310 -6.79 -24.98 -7.06
CA THR A 310 -6.41 -25.78 -8.22
C THR A 310 -5.85 -24.95 -9.38
N ASN A 311 -6.01 -23.63 -9.30
CA ASN A 311 -5.27 -22.60 -10.02
C ASN A 311 -4.59 -21.72 -8.97
N CYS A 312 -3.30 -21.39 -9.11
CA CYS A 312 -2.60 -20.43 -8.26
C CYS A 312 -3.37 -19.12 -8.07
N LYS A 313 -4.23 -19.05 -7.05
CA LYS A 313 -4.98 -17.85 -6.69
C LYS A 313 -4.07 -16.94 -5.90
N GLU A 314 -4.22 -15.67 -6.22
CA GLU A 314 -3.30 -14.57 -5.98
C GLU A 314 -3.18 -14.17 -4.49
N THR A 315 -3.94 -14.79 -3.58
CA THR A 315 -4.33 -14.22 -2.27
C THR A 315 -3.85 -14.92 -1.01
N LEU A 316 -3.15 -16.06 -1.09
CA LEU A 316 -2.91 -16.89 0.10
C LEU A 316 -1.43 -17.20 0.42
N LYS A 317 -0.58 -17.44 -0.60
CA LYS A 317 0.87 -17.65 -0.44
C LYS A 317 1.58 -17.47 -1.79
N PRO A 318 2.52 -16.52 -1.94
CA PRO A 318 3.25 -16.33 -3.21
C PRO A 318 4.21 -17.47 -3.56
N VAL A 319 4.82 -18.10 -2.54
CA VAL A 319 6.01 -18.96 -2.73
C VAL A 319 5.71 -20.34 -3.31
N GLU A 320 4.55 -20.94 -2.98
CA GLU A 320 4.19 -22.30 -3.42
C GLU A 320 3.68 -22.36 -4.88
N CYS A 321 3.53 -21.21 -5.54
CA CYS A 321 3.06 -21.07 -6.92
C CYS A 321 4.17 -20.89 -7.96
N LEU A 322 5.41 -21.08 -7.55
CA LEU A 322 6.60 -20.87 -8.36
C LEU A 322 6.93 -22.11 -9.17
N SER A 323 6.91 -22.01 -10.51
CA SER A 323 7.43 -23.06 -11.40
C SER A 323 8.93 -23.27 -11.14
N ASP A 324 9.38 -24.45 -10.72
CA ASP A 324 10.80 -24.74 -10.44
C ASP A 324 11.72 -24.71 -11.69
N TYR A 325 11.16 -24.42 -12.87
CA TYR A 325 11.90 -24.46 -14.11
C TYR A 325 12.61 -23.13 -14.44
N CYS A 326 13.94 -23.19 -14.51
CA CYS A 326 14.79 -22.13 -15.04
C CYS A 326 15.46 -22.59 -16.34
N SER A 327 15.22 -21.87 -17.43
CA SER A 327 15.84 -22.11 -18.74
C SER A 327 17.31 -21.71 -18.77
N LYS A 328 17.70 -20.69 -17.98
CA LYS A 328 19.07 -20.18 -17.88
C LYS A 328 19.37 -19.58 -16.50
N ASP A 329 20.60 -19.82 -16.05
CA ASP A 329 21.22 -19.14 -14.91
C ASP A 329 21.34 -17.63 -15.16
N GLN A 330 20.93 -16.86 -14.16
CA GLN A 330 20.93 -15.40 -14.17
C GLN A 330 22.03 -14.85 -13.25
N TYR A 331 22.79 -13.91 -13.80
CA TYR A 331 23.89 -13.22 -13.12
C TYR A 331 23.58 -11.73 -12.92
N SER A 332 22.57 -11.22 -13.61
CA SER A 332 22.01 -9.90 -13.39
C SER A 332 20.54 -9.88 -13.82
N VAL A 333 19.75 -9.02 -13.18
CA VAL A 333 18.34 -8.78 -13.49
C VAL A 333 18.07 -7.28 -13.32
N HIS A 334 17.38 -6.68 -14.28
CA HIS A 334 17.11 -5.24 -14.31
C HIS A 334 15.63 -5.02 -14.64
N ILE A 335 14.89 -4.34 -13.76
CA ILE A 335 13.42 -4.23 -13.83
C ILE A 335 13.03 -2.75 -13.85
N ASN A 336 12.21 -2.33 -14.82
CA ASN A 336 11.58 -1.01 -14.87
C ASN A 336 10.21 -1.07 -14.19
N CYS A 337 10.18 -0.89 -12.87
CA CYS A 337 9.00 -1.09 -12.01
C CYS A 337 7.84 -0.15 -12.42
N GLY A 338 6.67 -0.70 -12.79
CA GLY A 338 5.54 0.08 -13.31
C GLY A 338 5.72 0.62 -14.74
N GLY A 339 6.89 0.44 -15.34
CA GLY A 339 7.26 1.00 -16.65
C GLY A 339 7.37 -0.05 -17.75
N SER A 340 7.33 0.42 -19.00
CA SER A 340 7.60 -0.42 -20.17
C SER A 340 9.09 -0.74 -20.30
N GLU A 341 9.45 -1.74 -21.10
CA GLU A 341 10.85 -2.06 -21.39
C GLU A 341 11.61 -0.81 -21.86
N THR A 342 12.81 -0.60 -21.33
CA THR A 342 13.63 0.56 -21.70
C THR A 342 15.11 0.25 -21.62
N THR A 343 15.92 1.04 -22.33
CA THR A 343 17.39 0.89 -22.34
C THR A 343 18.04 2.12 -21.73
N VAL A 344 18.96 1.89 -20.79
CA VAL A 344 19.77 2.92 -20.14
C VAL A 344 21.25 2.55 -20.34
N GLY A 345 21.96 3.34 -21.14
CA GLY A 345 23.32 2.99 -21.53
C GLY A 345 23.33 1.68 -22.32
N ASN A 346 23.95 0.64 -21.74
CA ASN A 346 24.01 -0.71 -22.33
C ASN A 346 23.11 -1.73 -21.61
N THR A 347 22.33 -1.30 -20.63
CA THR A 347 21.47 -2.18 -19.83
C THR A 347 20.03 -2.06 -20.29
N ILE A 348 19.40 -3.20 -20.57
CA ILE A 348 17.96 -3.29 -20.87
C ILE A 348 17.25 -3.60 -19.56
N TYR A 349 16.25 -2.79 -19.23
CA TYR A 349 15.37 -2.98 -18.09
C TYR A 349 14.07 -3.62 -18.58
N GLU A 350 13.73 -4.78 -18.04
CA GLU A 350 12.52 -5.51 -18.38
C GLU A 350 11.26 -4.76 -17.89
N ALA A 351 10.18 -4.88 -18.65
CA ALA A 351 8.91 -4.19 -18.35
C ALA A 351 8.20 -4.77 -17.12
N ASP A 352 7.69 -3.90 -16.26
CA ASP A 352 6.74 -4.19 -15.18
C ASP A 352 5.48 -3.33 -15.34
N ASP A 353 4.88 -3.35 -16.53
CA ASP A 353 3.75 -2.51 -16.94
C ASP A 353 2.40 -3.24 -16.89
N GLU A 354 2.36 -4.43 -16.29
CA GLU A 354 1.12 -5.19 -16.14
C GLU A 354 0.16 -4.48 -15.19
N PRO A 355 -1.16 -4.47 -15.47
CA PRO A 355 -2.13 -3.86 -14.57
C PRO A 355 -2.03 -4.47 -13.17
N GLY A 356 -2.15 -3.66 -12.12
CA GLY A 356 -2.08 -4.17 -10.74
C GLY A 356 -3.44 -4.65 -10.22
N GLY A 357 -3.50 -4.91 -8.93
CA GLY A 357 -4.69 -5.37 -8.24
C GLY A 357 -4.47 -5.43 -6.73
N ALA A 358 -5.57 -5.45 -5.98
CA ALA A 358 -5.56 -5.38 -4.52
C ALA A 358 -4.73 -6.51 -3.90
N THR A 359 -4.95 -7.72 -4.39
CA THR A 359 -4.16 -8.89 -4.03
C THR A 359 -3.88 -9.67 -5.29
N LYS A 360 -2.75 -9.38 -5.94
CA LYS A 360 -2.41 -9.89 -7.28
C LYS A 360 -1.06 -10.59 -7.26
N TYR A 361 -1.01 -11.76 -7.89
CA TYR A 361 0.21 -12.50 -8.14
C TYR A 361 0.37 -12.73 -9.63
N VAL A 362 1.53 -12.38 -10.20
CA VAL A 362 1.71 -12.44 -11.66
C VAL A 362 2.82 -13.42 -12.05
N PRO A 363 2.52 -14.72 -12.22
CA PRO A 363 3.52 -15.75 -12.51
C PRO A 363 3.89 -15.88 -14.00
N LYS A 364 3.90 -14.79 -14.75
CA LYS A 364 4.08 -14.86 -16.21
C LYS A 364 5.53 -14.92 -16.66
N ARG A 365 6.45 -14.39 -15.86
CA ARG A 365 7.87 -14.30 -16.18
C ARG A 365 8.64 -15.41 -15.48
N GLU A 366 9.61 -15.97 -16.18
CA GLU A 366 10.47 -17.05 -15.68
C GLU A 366 11.45 -16.54 -14.60
N VAL A 367 12.05 -15.36 -14.84
CA VAL A 367 13.17 -14.84 -14.05
C VAL A 367 12.73 -14.05 -12.82
N TRP A 368 11.61 -13.34 -12.86
CA TRP A 368 11.13 -12.58 -11.71
C TRP A 368 9.62 -12.41 -11.75
N GLN A 369 8.99 -12.27 -10.59
CA GLN A 369 7.53 -12.18 -10.44
C GLN A 369 7.18 -11.19 -9.34
N ILE A 370 5.93 -10.71 -9.31
CA ILE A 370 5.43 -9.81 -8.27
C ILE A 370 4.26 -10.40 -7.51
N SER A 371 4.19 -10.05 -6.23
CA SER A 371 3.03 -10.20 -5.36
C SER A 371 2.66 -8.84 -4.80
N THR A 372 1.41 -8.42 -4.95
CA THR A 372 0.86 -7.19 -4.37
C THR A 372 -0.22 -7.55 -3.35
N THR A 373 -0.33 -6.73 -2.31
CA THR A 373 -1.37 -6.83 -1.27
C THR A 373 -1.87 -5.44 -0.91
N GLY A 374 -3.08 -5.38 -0.38
CA GLY A 374 -3.76 -4.14 -0.02
C GLY A 374 -4.71 -3.63 -1.10
N HIS A 375 -5.97 -3.47 -0.70
CA HIS A 375 -7.02 -2.86 -1.52
C HIS A 375 -7.11 -1.34 -1.26
N VAL A 376 -7.50 -0.57 -2.28
CA VAL A 376 -7.71 0.88 -2.14
C VAL A 376 -9.12 1.17 -1.63
N TRP A 377 -9.17 1.73 -0.42
CA TRP A 377 -10.34 2.21 0.33
C TRP A 377 -11.22 3.23 -0.41
N ASP A 378 -12.55 3.18 -0.26
CA ASP A 378 -13.49 4.31 -0.49
C ASP A 378 -13.64 4.80 -1.94
N VAL A 379 -12.93 4.19 -2.87
CA VAL A 379 -13.08 4.38 -4.31
C VAL A 379 -13.13 3.02 -4.98
N LYS A 380 -13.68 2.95 -6.20
CA LYS A 380 -13.55 1.75 -7.04
C LYS A 380 -12.18 1.81 -7.72
N PRO A 381 -11.19 1.02 -7.31
CA PRO A 381 -9.88 1.08 -7.93
C PRO A 381 -9.94 0.62 -9.38
N SER A 382 -9.22 1.32 -10.26
CA SER A 382 -8.84 0.81 -11.57
C SER A 382 -7.61 -0.08 -11.41
N GLU A 383 -7.42 -1.07 -12.29
CA GLU A 383 -6.16 -1.84 -12.33
C GLU A 383 -4.94 -0.93 -12.59
N ASP A 384 -5.16 0.25 -13.19
CA ASP A 384 -4.13 1.28 -13.43
C ASP A 384 -3.73 2.05 -12.16
N ASP A 385 -4.53 2.03 -11.09
CA ASP A 385 -4.23 2.79 -9.85
C ASP A 385 -2.99 2.24 -9.11
N TYR A 386 -2.47 1.07 -9.51
CA TYR A 386 -1.26 0.42 -8.99
C TYR A 386 0.02 0.75 -9.79
N ILE A 387 -0.10 1.63 -10.78
CA ILE A 387 1.03 2.20 -11.51
C ILE A 387 0.97 3.72 -11.36
N ALA A 388 1.93 4.27 -10.63
CA ALA A 388 2.10 5.71 -10.52
C ALA A 388 2.66 6.26 -11.83
N GLN A 389 2.14 7.41 -12.26
CA GLN A 389 2.66 8.18 -13.39
C GLN A 389 3.18 9.54 -12.90
N ASN A 390 4.28 10.00 -13.49
CA ASN A 390 4.88 11.28 -13.13
C ASN A 390 3.96 12.47 -13.42
N MET A 391 3.85 13.36 -12.43
CA MET A 391 3.00 14.55 -12.51
C MET A 391 3.68 15.76 -13.17
N SER A 392 5.00 15.72 -13.37
CA SER A 392 5.82 16.83 -13.88
C SER A 392 6.89 16.34 -14.86
N ILE A 393 7.54 17.28 -15.55
CA ILE A 393 8.70 16.97 -16.40
C ILE A 393 9.91 16.64 -15.53
N LEU A 394 10.41 15.42 -15.67
CA LEU A 394 11.57 14.90 -14.93
C LEU A 394 12.89 15.34 -15.59
N ARG A 395 13.70 16.14 -14.89
CA ARG A 395 15.00 16.67 -15.38
C ARG A 395 16.24 15.92 -14.87
N MET A 396 16.04 14.74 -14.27
CA MET A 396 17.13 13.89 -13.78
C MET A 396 17.75 13.04 -14.90
N ASN A 397 18.97 12.55 -14.67
CA ASN A 397 19.60 11.57 -15.55
C ASN A 397 18.79 10.27 -15.59
N ASN A 398 18.74 9.63 -16.75
CA ASN A 398 18.00 8.38 -16.97
C ASN A 398 16.52 8.49 -16.59
N SER A 399 15.91 9.66 -16.81
CA SER A 399 14.53 9.98 -16.42
C SER A 399 13.49 8.98 -16.93
N GLN A 400 13.80 8.25 -18.00
CA GLN A 400 12.97 7.17 -18.54
C GLN A 400 12.63 6.05 -17.54
N LEU A 401 13.46 5.82 -16.51
CA LEU A 401 13.19 4.85 -15.43
C LEU A 401 12.23 5.38 -14.36
N TYR A 402 11.91 6.67 -14.38
CA TYR A 402 11.17 7.33 -13.30
C TYR A 402 9.87 7.97 -13.79
N THR A 403 9.52 7.82 -15.08
CA THR A 403 8.25 8.32 -15.62
C THR A 403 7.05 7.55 -15.09
N LYS A 404 7.25 6.27 -14.75
CA LYS A 404 6.30 5.43 -14.05
C LYS A 404 6.97 4.74 -12.86
N ALA A 405 6.16 4.28 -11.91
CA ALA A 405 6.61 3.51 -10.77
C ALA A 405 5.53 2.51 -10.35
N ARG A 406 5.93 1.34 -9.85
CA ARG A 406 4.98 0.39 -9.26
C ARG A 406 4.54 0.90 -7.89
N LEU A 407 3.25 0.81 -7.60
CA LEU A 407 2.61 1.34 -6.39
C LEU A 407 1.62 0.30 -5.82
N THR A 408 1.63 0.07 -4.51
CA THR A 408 0.59 -0.75 -3.84
C THR A 408 0.16 -0.15 -2.51
N PRO A 409 -1.07 -0.41 -2.04
CA PRO A 409 -1.57 0.13 -0.77
C PRO A 409 -0.89 -0.44 0.47
N LEU A 410 -0.66 -1.77 0.52
CA LEU A 410 -0.13 -2.44 1.71
C LEU A 410 1.28 -2.99 1.47
N SER A 411 1.46 -3.97 0.60
CA SER A 411 2.79 -4.55 0.34
C SER A 411 3.00 -4.93 -1.11
N LEU A 412 4.26 -4.89 -1.54
CA LEU A 412 4.75 -5.21 -2.87
C LEU A 412 6.01 -6.04 -2.74
N THR A 413 6.01 -7.24 -3.28
CA THR A 413 7.16 -8.14 -3.23
C THR A 413 7.59 -8.55 -4.62
N TYR A 414 8.86 -8.34 -4.94
CA TYR A 414 9.52 -8.89 -6.11
C TYR A 414 10.22 -10.19 -5.72
N HIS A 415 9.83 -11.28 -6.36
CA HIS A 415 10.48 -12.58 -6.27
C HIS A 415 11.35 -12.78 -7.50
N VAL A 416 12.65 -12.53 -7.37
CA VAL A 416 13.63 -12.76 -8.45
C VAL A 416 14.19 -14.17 -8.29
N ARG A 417 14.33 -14.89 -9.39
CA ARG A 417 14.63 -16.33 -9.45
C ARG A 417 15.67 -16.63 -10.50
N CYS A 418 16.05 -17.90 -10.57
CA CYS A 418 17.06 -18.41 -11.49
C CYS A 418 18.44 -17.76 -11.28
N LEU A 419 18.67 -17.12 -10.14
CA LEU A 419 19.95 -16.54 -9.78
C LEU A 419 20.92 -17.65 -9.39
N VAL A 420 22.18 -17.52 -9.76
CA VAL A 420 23.22 -18.43 -9.27
C VAL A 420 23.52 -18.12 -7.81
N ASN A 421 23.65 -19.14 -6.96
CA ASN A 421 23.99 -18.92 -5.56
C ASN A 421 25.30 -18.12 -5.41
N GLY A 422 25.25 -17.07 -4.61
CA GLY A 422 26.36 -16.14 -4.44
C GLY A 422 25.92 -14.80 -3.87
N ASN A 423 26.84 -13.84 -3.85
CA ASN A 423 26.56 -12.48 -3.41
C ASN A 423 26.19 -11.61 -4.60
N TYR A 424 25.21 -10.75 -4.39
CA TYR A 424 24.69 -9.80 -5.36
C TYR A 424 24.68 -8.39 -4.79
N ASN A 425 25.05 -7.43 -5.61
CA ASN A 425 24.74 -6.02 -5.41
C ASN A 425 23.30 -5.78 -5.86
N VAL A 426 22.49 -5.22 -4.96
CA VAL A 426 21.10 -4.85 -5.21
C VAL A 426 20.99 -3.33 -5.12
N LYS A 427 20.53 -2.69 -6.19
CA LYS A 427 20.20 -1.26 -6.20
C LYS A 427 18.70 -1.09 -6.37
N LEU A 428 18.11 -0.33 -5.46
CA LEU A 428 16.69 -0.01 -5.47
C LEU A 428 16.54 1.47 -5.81
N HIS A 429 15.81 1.75 -6.90
CA HIS A 429 15.63 3.08 -7.45
C HIS A 429 14.29 3.66 -7.05
N PHE A 430 14.34 4.85 -6.48
CA PHE A 430 13.17 5.56 -5.97
C PHE A 430 13.16 7.00 -6.48
N ALA A 431 11.98 7.48 -6.84
CA ALA A 431 11.68 8.90 -7.00
C ALA A 431 10.23 9.16 -6.60
N GLU A 432 9.98 10.18 -5.80
CA GLU A 432 8.60 10.60 -5.51
C GLU A 432 8.08 11.46 -6.67
N ILE A 433 7.25 10.84 -7.50
CA ILE A 433 6.77 11.39 -8.78
C ILE A 433 5.30 11.79 -8.76
N VAL A 434 4.61 11.56 -7.63
CA VAL A 434 3.19 11.84 -7.45
C VAL A 434 2.96 12.98 -6.46
N MET A 435 3.49 12.86 -5.23
CA MET A 435 3.40 13.91 -4.21
C MET A 435 4.20 15.14 -4.64
N ARG A 436 3.69 16.35 -4.35
CA ARG A 436 4.22 17.60 -4.87
C ARG A 436 4.66 18.52 -3.74
N ASP A 437 5.84 19.12 -3.87
CA ASP A 437 6.33 20.17 -2.95
C ASP A 437 5.88 21.57 -3.42
N ASN A 438 4.56 21.78 -3.51
CA ASN A 438 3.98 23.08 -3.84
C ASN A 438 3.01 23.54 -2.76
N ARG A 439 2.50 24.78 -2.87
CA ARG A 439 1.50 25.31 -1.95
C ARG A 439 0.09 24.78 -2.22
N SER A 440 -0.07 23.49 -2.54
CA SER A 440 -1.35 22.79 -2.56
C SER A 440 -1.37 21.62 -1.56
N PHE A 441 -2.51 21.29 -0.94
CA PHE A 441 -2.64 20.24 0.08
C PHE A 441 -2.04 18.88 -0.34
N TYR A 442 -1.79 18.67 -1.65
CA TYR A 442 -0.98 17.57 -2.19
C TYR A 442 0.40 17.44 -1.54
N SER A 443 0.98 18.54 -1.03
CA SER A 443 2.23 18.56 -0.26
C SER A 443 2.12 18.02 1.16
N LEU A 444 0.89 17.76 1.64
CA LEU A 444 0.68 17.10 2.92
C LEU A 444 0.75 15.57 2.80
N GLY A 445 0.78 15.05 1.57
CA GLY A 445 1.04 13.65 1.29
C GLY A 445 2.38 13.23 1.89
N ARG A 446 2.42 12.07 2.54
CA ARG A 446 3.64 11.47 3.07
C ARG A 446 3.67 10.02 2.64
N ARG A 447 4.74 9.58 1.98
CA ARG A 447 4.93 8.18 1.62
C ARG A 447 6.01 7.59 2.50
N ILE A 448 5.62 6.70 3.41
CA ILE A 448 6.54 6.09 4.37
C ILE A 448 6.28 4.58 4.38
N PHE A 449 7.33 3.79 4.20
CA PHE A 449 7.23 2.33 4.17
C PHE A 449 8.56 1.70 4.56
N ASP A 450 8.54 0.40 4.85
CA ASP A 450 9.74 -0.38 5.10
C ASP A 450 10.16 -1.14 3.84
N VAL A 451 11.46 -1.39 3.69
CA VAL A 451 12.02 -2.20 2.61
C VAL A 451 12.83 -3.34 3.20
N TYR A 452 12.56 -4.54 2.72
CA TYR A 452 13.19 -5.78 3.12
C TYR A 452 13.89 -6.41 1.92
N ILE A 453 15.08 -6.96 2.16
CA ILE A 453 15.76 -7.85 1.21
C ILE A 453 16.07 -9.14 1.95
N GLN A 454 15.58 -10.28 1.44
CA GLN A 454 15.73 -11.59 2.10
C GLN A 454 15.29 -11.53 3.58
N ASP A 455 14.08 -11.02 3.83
CA ASP A 455 13.48 -10.77 5.15
C ASP A 455 14.23 -9.84 6.11
N ARG A 456 15.35 -9.26 5.70
CA ARG A 456 16.08 -8.27 6.49
C ARG A 456 15.62 -6.88 6.13
N ILE A 457 15.21 -6.10 7.12
CA ILE A 457 14.90 -4.68 6.92
C ILE A 457 16.19 -3.93 6.53
N VAL A 458 16.19 -3.35 5.34
CA VAL A 458 17.31 -2.56 4.80
C VAL A 458 17.01 -1.07 4.83
N LEU A 459 15.74 -0.69 4.79
CA LEU A 459 15.26 0.66 5.03
C LEU A 459 14.03 0.58 5.94
N GLN A 460 14.08 1.27 7.08
CA GLN A 460 12.96 1.39 8.02
C GLN A 460 12.41 2.80 7.97
N ASP A 461 11.09 2.96 8.00
CA ASP A 461 10.41 4.26 7.97
C ASP A 461 10.89 5.14 6.80
N PHE A 462 11.08 4.49 5.65
CA PHE A 462 11.68 5.10 4.49
C PHE A 462 10.74 6.09 3.84
N ASP A 463 11.18 7.35 3.80
CA ASP A 463 10.50 8.47 3.17
C ASP A 463 11.30 8.90 1.95
N ILE A 464 10.77 8.64 0.75
CA ILE A 464 11.47 8.86 -0.52
C ILE A 464 11.85 10.34 -0.67
N GLU A 465 10.92 11.25 -0.39
CA GLU A 465 11.13 12.69 -0.54
C GLU A 465 12.27 13.16 0.38
N LYS A 466 12.26 12.74 1.64
CA LYS A 466 13.32 13.11 2.58
C LYS A 466 14.69 12.55 2.16
N ALA A 467 14.73 11.29 1.74
CA ALA A 467 15.98 10.65 1.33
C ALA A 467 16.57 11.26 0.05
N ALA A 468 15.71 11.61 -0.91
CA ALA A 468 16.08 12.27 -2.16
C ALA A 468 16.29 13.79 -2.01
N GLN A 469 15.96 14.36 -0.84
CA GLN A 469 15.97 15.80 -0.54
C GLN A 469 15.03 16.59 -1.46
N GLY A 470 13.84 16.06 -1.70
CA GLY A 470 12.75 16.69 -2.46
C GLY A 470 12.07 15.72 -3.44
N VAL A 471 10.96 16.17 -4.01
CA VAL A 471 10.21 15.46 -5.05
C VAL A 471 10.92 15.54 -6.40
N ASP A 472 10.59 14.64 -7.33
CA ASP A 472 11.21 14.56 -8.67
C ASP A 472 12.75 14.47 -8.62
N LYS A 473 13.28 13.79 -7.62
CA LYS A 473 14.71 13.52 -7.46
C LYS A 473 14.93 12.04 -7.26
N VAL A 474 16.06 11.57 -7.79
CA VAL A 474 16.45 10.17 -7.73
C VAL A 474 17.13 9.90 -6.40
N TYR A 475 16.68 8.85 -5.73
CA TYR A 475 17.39 8.20 -4.65
C TYR A 475 17.66 6.75 -5.03
N ILE A 476 18.91 6.31 -4.87
CA ILE A 476 19.33 4.93 -5.15
C ILE A 476 19.87 4.35 -3.86
N HIS A 477 19.19 3.33 -3.35
CA HIS A 477 19.68 2.56 -2.21
C HIS A 477 20.52 1.38 -2.70
N ASN A 478 21.77 1.29 -2.24
CA ASN A 478 22.64 0.16 -2.53
C ASN A 478 22.70 -0.78 -1.33
N SER A 479 22.50 -2.06 -1.57
CA SER A 479 22.63 -3.12 -0.58
C SER A 479 23.29 -4.36 -1.19
N THR A 480 23.75 -5.27 -0.34
CA THR A 480 24.28 -6.57 -0.76
C THR A 480 23.38 -7.67 -0.23
N ALA A 481 23.07 -8.66 -1.06
CA ALA A 481 22.27 -9.80 -0.67
C ALA A 481 22.96 -11.11 -1.04
N LYS A 482 22.84 -12.10 -0.14
CA LYS A 482 23.32 -13.46 -0.39
C LYS A 482 22.16 -14.30 -0.87
N VAL A 483 22.32 -14.90 -2.05
CA VAL A 483 21.38 -15.85 -2.66
C VAL A 483 21.87 -17.26 -2.35
N THR A 484 21.01 -18.08 -1.75
CA THR A 484 21.34 -19.46 -1.33
C THR A 484 20.44 -20.54 -1.93
N ASP A 485 19.29 -20.15 -2.43
CA ASP A 485 18.20 -20.97 -2.94
C ASP A 485 17.79 -20.54 -4.36
N THR A 486 18.72 -19.96 -5.11
CA THR A 486 18.52 -19.41 -6.46
C THR A 486 17.49 -18.28 -6.57
N ALA A 487 17.01 -17.76 -5.43
CA ALA A 487 16.01 -16.71 -5.36
C ALA A 487 16.48 -15.51 -4.53
N LEU A 488 15.90 -14.36 -4.85
CA LEU A 488 16.05 -13.11 -4.11
C LEU A 488 14.67 -12.49 -3.93
N GLU A 489 14.28 -12.28 -2.67
CA GLU A 489 13.07 -11.56 -2.32
C GLU A 489 13.38 -10.11 -1.95
N ILE A 490 12.66 -9.18 -2.56
CA ILE A 490 12.66 -7.75 -2.22
C ILE A 490 11.21 -7.36 -1.90
N ARG A 491 10.92 -7.08 -0.63
CA ARG A 491 9.58 -6.71 -0.16
C ARG A 491 9.55 -5.27 0.30
N LEU A 492 8.57 -4.51 -0.18
CA LEU A 492 8.24 -3.18 0.32
C LEU A 492 6.92 -3.29 1.07
N HIS A 493 6.86 -2.75 2.29
CA HIS A 493 5.71 -2.91 3.17
C HIS A 493 5.30 -1.58 3.81
N TRP A 494 4.06 -1.20 3.63
CA TRP A 494 3.43 -0.09 4.31
C TRP A 494 3.01 -0.50 5.71
N ALA A 495 3.91 -0.29 6.67
CA ALA A 495 3.64 -0.54 8.09
C ALA A 495 2.76 0.55 8.74
N GLY A 496 1.71 1.00 8.04
CA GLY A 496 0.77 2.01 8.53
C GLY A 496 1.36 3.41 8.73
N LYS A 497 2.33 3.82 7.91
CA LYS A 497 3.01 5.12 8.05
C LYS A 497 2.82 5.99 6.82
N GLY A 498 2.65 7.29 7.01
CA GLY A 498 2.34 8.20 5.90
C GLY A 498 0.84 8.32 5.64
N THR A 499 0.45 8.92 4.52
CA THR A 499 -0.93 9.34 4.25
C THR A 499 -1.68 8.43 3.30
N THR A 500 -2.91 8.07 3.64
CA THR A 500 -3.82 7.25 2.83
C THR A 500 -4.73 8.03 1.88
N THR A 501 -4.94 9.32 2.13
CA THR A 501 -5.98 10.13 1.43
C THR A 501 -5.48 11.38 0.71
N SER A 502 -4.17 11.67 0.77
CA SER A 502 -3.53 12.80 0.07
C SER A 502 -2.36 12.31 -0.79
N PRO A 503 -2.20 12.79 -2.04
CA PRO A 503 -2.98 13.84 -2.72
C PRO A 503 -4.36 13.41 -3.24
N LYS A 504 -4.57 12.10 -3.40
CA LYS A 504 -5.84 11.46 -3.73
C LYS A 504 -5.95 10.20 -2.87
N ILE A 505 -7.17 9.82 -2.52
CA ILE A 505 -7.47 8.53 -1.89
C ILE A 505 -6.85 7.41 -2.72
N GLY A 506 -6.13 6.51 -2.05
CA GLY A 506 -5.54 5.32 -2.69
C GLY A 506 -4.12 5.45 -3.19
N ILE A 507 -3.54 6.65 -3.26
CA ILE A 507 -2.15 6.83 -3.73
C ILE A 507 -1.15 6.70 -2.56
N TYR A 508 -1.36 5.73 -1.69
CA TYR A 508 -0.54 5.47 -0.51
C TYR A 508 0.25 4.17 -0.64
N GLY A 509 1.04 3.85 0.38
CA GLY A 509 1.87 2.65 0.42
C GLY A 509 3.15 2.76 -0.40
N PRO A 510 3.84 1.64 -0.66
CA PRO A 510 5.18 1.68 -1.22
C PRO A 510 5.21 2.03 -2.71
N LEU A 511 6.28 2.71 -3.12
CA LEU A 511 6.53 3.07 -4.52
C LEU A 511 7.97 2.72 -4.88
N ILE A 512 8.18 2.11 -6.05
CA ILE A 512 9.52 1.81 -6.57
C ILE A 512 9.58 2.01 -8.09
N SER A 513 10.68 2.59 -8.57
CA SER A 513 10.85 2.99 -9.97
C SER A 513 11.66 1.96 -10.77
N ALA A 514 12.70 1.39 -10.18
CA ALA A 514 13.48 0.33 -10.83
C ALA A 514 14.26 -0.52 -9.82
N ILE A 515 14.69 -1.71 -10.25
CA ILE A 515 15.54 -2.63 -9.49
C ILE A 515 16.71 -3.05 -10.38
N ASP A 516 17.93 -2.96 -9.85
CA ASP A 516 19.14 -3.54 -10.44
C ASP A 516 19.71 -4.61 -9.51
N ILE A 517 19.95 -5.80 -10.05
CA ILE A 517 20.59 -6.91 -9.35
C ILE A 517 21.77 -7.35 -10.19
N GLU A 518 22.97 -7.33 -9.62
CA GLU A 518 24.21 -7.72 -10.30
C GLU A 518 25.06 -8.61 -9.41
N SER A 519 25.48 -9.76 -9.92
CA SER A 519 26.39 -10.66 -9.22
C SER A 519 27.75 -10.00 -8.97
N GLU A 520 28.31 -10.23 -7.78
CA GLU A 520 29.68 -9.79 -7.46
C GLU A 520 30.76 -10.66 -8.15
N PHE A 521 30.33 -11.71 -8.84
CA PHE A 521 31.17 -12.69 -9.51
C PHE A 521 30.87 -12.70 -11.01
N LYS A 522 31.90 -12.99 -11.82
CA LYS A 522 31.74 -12.97 -13.27
C LYS A 522 30.99 -14.20 -13.76
N PRO A 523 30.05 -14.05 -14.71
CA PRO A 523 29.48 -15.21 -15.40
C PRO A 523 30.59 -16.01 -16.08
N PRO A 524 30.49 -17.34 -16.12
CA PRO A 524 31.44 -18.18 -16.82
C PRO A 524 31.47 -17.74 -18.29
N THR A 525 32.63 -17.31 -18.77
CA THR A 525 32.80 -16.90 -20.16
C THR A 525 32.38 -18.06 -21.07
N LYS A 526 31.40 -17.84 -21.96
CA LYS A 526 31.07 -18.77 -23.05
C LYS A 526 32.25 -18.82 -24.03
N GLY A 527 33.30 -19.53 -23.64
CA GLY A 527 34.59 -19.55 -24.32
C GLY A 527 35.28 -20.88 -24.07
N LYS A 528 34.92 -21.86 -24.91
CA LYS A 528 35.46 -23.22 -24.97
C LYS A 528 35.23 -24.00 -23.67
N ARG A 529 34.24 -24.91 -23.69
CA ARG A 529 34.43 -26.22 -23.05
C ARG A 529 35.85 -26.65 -23.44
N LYS A 530 36.80 -26.63 -22.51
CA LYS A 530 38.05 -27.36 -22.71
C LYS A 530 37.59 -28.78 -22.98
N LYS A 531 37.75 -29.25 -24.22
CA LYS A 531 37.73 -30.68 -24.56
C LYS A 531 38.96 -31.35 -23.91
N LEU A 532 39.06 -31.25 -22.58
CA LEU A 532 39.83 -32.12 -21.72
C LEU A 532 38.73 -32.75 -20.85
N ILE A 533 38.15 -33.89 -21.21
CA ILE A 533 38.68 -35.23 -20.96
C ILE A 533 37.92 -36.18 -21.91
N VAL A 534 38.48 -36.46 -23.09
CA VAL A 534 38.11 -37.65 -23.90
C VAL A 534 39.36 -38.22 -24.58
N GLY A 535 40.35 -37.37 -24.91
CA GLY A 535 41.64 -37.83 -25.46
C GLY A 535 42.48 -38.66 -24.47
N GLY A 536 42.48 -38.30 -23.17
CA GLY A 536 43.24 -39.05 -22.16
C GLY A 536 42.71 -40.46 -21.92
N SER A 537 41.38 -40.63 -21.90
CA SER A 537 40.73 -41.92 -21.67
C SER A 537 40.94 -42.87 -22.85
N VAL A 538 40.86 -42.38 -24.09
CA VAL A 538 41.09 -43.18 -25.30
C VAL A 538 42.57 -43.56 -25.43
N VAL A 539 43.49 -42.64 -25.13
CA VAL A 539 44.93 -42.94 -25.15
C VAL A 539 45.29 -43.96 -24.06
N LEU A 540 44.73 -43.84 -22.85
CA LEU A 540 44.97 -44.81 -21.77
C LEU A 540 44.37 -46.19 -22.11
N LEU A 541 43.18 -46.23 -22.72
CA LEU A 541 42.56 -47.49 -23.17
C LEU A 541 43.39 -48.16 -24.28
N LEU A 542 43.84 -47.38 -25.26
CA LEU A 542 44.69 -47.87 -26.35
C LEU A 542 46.05 -48.35 -25.83
N PHE A 543 46.63 -47.67 -24.84
CA PHE A 543 47.90 -48.07 -24.22
C PHE A 543 47.74 -49.37 -23.41
N LEU A 544 46.63 -49.53 -22.68
CA LEU A 544 46.31 -50.76 -21.96
C LEU A 544 46.08 -51.93 -22.94
N ILE A 545 45.36 -51.70 -24.05
CA ILE A 545 45.19 -52.72 -25.11
C ILE A 545 46.54 -53.10 -25.71
N PHE A 546 47.43 -52.13 -25.98
CA PHE A 546 48.76 -52.40 -26.53
C PHE A 546 49.62 -53.23 -25.58
N ILE A 547 49.61 -52.92 -24.27
CA ILE A 547 50.30 -53.75 -23.27
C ILE A 547 49.70 -55.16 -23.24
N LEU A 548 48.37 -55.30 -23.29
CA LEU A 548 47.71 -56.59 -23.24
C LEU A 548 48.02 -57.46 -24.47
N VAL A 549 48.03 -56.86 -25.67
CA VAL A 549 48.44 -57.54 -26.91
C VAL A 549 49.92 -57.92 -26.86
N SER A 550 50.78 -57.03 -26.34
CA SER A 550 52.22 -57.31 -26.20
C SER A 550 52.50 -58.46 -25.23
N VAL A 551 51.77 -58.52 -24.11
CA VAL A 551 51.85 -59.61 -23.14
C VAL A 551 51.31 -60.93 -23.72
N LEU A 552 50.19 -60.89 -24.46
CA LEU A 552 49.66 -62.07 -25.14
C LEU A 552 50.58 -62.59 -26.24
N TRP A 553 51.30 -61.70 -26.92
CA TRP A 553 52.31 -62.07 -27.91
C TRP A 553 53.55 -62.67 -27.24
N TRP A 554 54.02 -62.08 -26.14
CA TRP A 554 55.18 -62.58 -25.38
C TRP A 554 54.90 -63.92 -24.68
N LYS A 555 53.66 -64.15 -24.23
CA LYS A 555 53.22 -65.43 -23.67
C LYS A 555 52.84 -66.49 -24.71
N GLY A 556 53.00 -66.20 -26.01
CA GLY A 556 52.87 -67.20 -27.08
C GLY A 556 51.44 -67.57 -27.49
N TYR A 557 50.41 -66.81 -27.08
CA TYR A 557 49.00 -67.11 -27.38
C TYR A 557 48.54 -66.62 -28.78
N LEU A 558 49.32 -65.76 -29.45
CA LEU A 558 49.00 -65.19 -30.77
C LEU A 558 49.89 -65.74 -31.92
N GLY A 559 50.71 -66.76 -31.65
CA GLY A 559 51.64 -67.34 -32.63
C GLY A 559 51.08 -68.57 -33.34
N GLY A 560 50.45 -68.38 -34.50
CA GLY A 560 50.17 -69.46 -35.45
C GLY A 560 51.46 -70.00 -36.09
N ARG A 561 51.65 -71.32 -36.02
CA ARG A 561 52.73 -72.07 -36.70
C ARG A 561 52.86 -71.67 -38.18
N LYS A 562 54.06 -71.33 -38.62
CA LYS A 562 54.45 -71.46 -40.04
C LYS A 562 55.67 -72.36 -40.17
N SER A 563 55.49 -73.36 -41.03
CA SER A 563 56.44 -74.41 -41.38
C SER A 563 57.65 -73.86 -42.13
N ARG A 564 58.81 -74.45 -41.86
CA ARG A 564 60.05 -74.36 -42.63
C ARG A 564 59.82 -74.81 -44.08
N ASP A 565 60.47 -74.14 -45.04
CA ASP A 565 61.59 -74.77 -45.75
C ASP A 565 62.55 -73.79 -46.44
N GLN A 566 63.82 -74.18 -46.34
CA GLN A 566 65.08 -73.92 -47.09
C GLN A 566 65.08 -72.80 -48.15
N GLY A 567 66.07 -71.93 -48.30
CA GLY A 567 67.48 -71.89 -47.87
C GLY A 567 68.31 -71.39 -49.06
N THR A 568 69.13 -70.35 -48.92
CA THR A 568 70.36 -70.09 -49.70
C THR A 568 71.17 -68.95 -49.05
N VAL A 569 72.47 -69.13 -49.07
CA VAL A 569 73.58 -68.38 -48.50
C VAL A 569 73.85 -67.06 -49.24
N MET A 570 74.16 -65.96 -48.53
CA MET A 570 75.36 -65.14 -48.78
C MET A 570 75.56 -64.08 -47.70
N ASN A 571 76.82 -63.67 -47.59
CA ASN A 571 77.50 -63.11 -46.44
C ASN A 571 77.97 -61.67 -46.77
N ILE A 572 78.36 -60.91 -45.75
CA ILE A 572 79.37 -59.81 -45.73
C ILE A 572 78.90 -58.36 -45.40
N SER A 573 79.51 -57.92 -44.28
CA SER A 573 80.05 -56.61 -43.80
C SER A 573 79.20 -55.42 -43.34
N LEU A 574 79.38 -55.11 -42.04
CA LEU A 574 79.85 -53.86 -41.40
C LEU A 574 79.51 -52.51 -42.05
N ILE A 575 79.00 -51.58 -41.25
CA ILE A 575 79.71 -50.37 -40.76
C ILE A 575 78.87 -49.64 -39.69
N CYS A 576 79.59 -49.00 -38.77
CA CYS A 576 79.16 -48.30 -37.56
C CYS A 576 78.46 -46.93 -37.76
N GLU A 577 77.85 -46.51 -36.64
CA GLU A 577 77.89 -45.18 -36.00
C GLU A 577 76.81 -44.11 -36.26
N PHE A 578 76.39 -43.54 -35.11
CA PHE A 578 75.50 -42.42 -34.75
C PHE A 578 73.97 -42.56 -34.88
#